data_AF-A0A9E1JJW1-F1
#
_entry.id   AF-A0A9E1JJW1-F1
#
_cell.length_a   1.000
_cell.length_b   1.000
_cell.length_c   1.000
_cell.angle_alpha   90.00
_cell.angle_beta   90.00
_cell.angle_gamma   90.00
#
_symmetry.space_group_name_H-M   'P 1'
#
loop_
_entity.id
_entity.type
_entity.pdbx_description
1 polymer ?
#
loop_
_entity_poly.entity_id
_entity_poly.type
_entity_poly.pdbx_seq_one_letter_code
_entity_poly.pdbx_strand_id
1 'polypeptide(L)' 'MAYIYLLNLHEIIDKRLNEAKQGVDNVSNEPEKLRFLEGRIQALSEFKEFLIDNLNVKLPRRIRKQLKGQH' A
#
# COMPACT_ATOMS: atom_id res chain seq x y z
N MET A 1 19.01 8.78 6.23
CA MET A 1 17.99 9.40 7.10
C MET A 1 16.73 9.82 6.33
N ALA A 2 16.80 10.65 5.27
CA ALA A 2 15.59 11.10 4.55
C ALA A 2 14.71 10.00 3.92
N TYR A 3 15.30 8.90 3.43
CA TYR A 3 14.53 7.83 2.77
C TYR A 3 13.91 6.81 3.73
N ILE A 4 14.26 6.83 5.02
CA ILE A 4 13.69 5.90 6.02
C ILE A 4 12.20 6.17 6.17
N TYR A 5 11.79 7.44 6.17
CA TYR A 5 10.38 7.81 6.23
C TYR A 5 9.58 7.32 5.03
N LEU A 6 10.17 7.38 3.82
CA LEU A 6 9.51 6.91 2.61
C LEU A 6 9.41 5.37 2.58
N LEU A 7 10.43 4.68 3.07
CA LEU A 7 10.38 3.21 3.27
C LEU A 7 9.30 2.82 4.28
N ASN A 8 9.31 3.46 5.46
CA ASN A 8 8.30 3.20 6.49
C ASN A 8 6.89 3.47 5.96
N LEU A 9 6.72 4.48 5.10
CA LEU A 9 5.44 4.80 4.49
C LEU A 9 4.98 3.68 3.54
N HIS A 10 5.88 3.15 2.70
CA HIS A 10 5.59 1.96 1.87
C HIS A 10 5.18 0.77 2.73
N GLU A 11 5.94 0.46 3.78
CA GLU A 11 5.66 -0.66 4.68
C GLU A 11 4.31 -0.51 5.40
N ILE A 12 3.98 0.71 5.85
CA ILE A 12 2.69 1.00 6.49
C ILE A 12 1.55 0.80 5.48
N ILE A 13 1.68 1.32 4.26
CA ILE A 13 0.65 1.17 3.24
C ILE A 13 0.44 -0.31 2.92
N ASP A 14 1.51 -1.07 2.68
CA ASP A 14 1.42 -2.51 2.38
C ASP A 14 0.78 -3.30 3.52
N LYS A 15 1.18 -3.01 4.76
CA LYS A 15 0.56 -3.62 5.94
C LYS A 15 -0.94 -3.32 5.99
N ARG A 16 -1.34 -2.06 5.82
CA ARG A 16 -2.76 -1.64 5.85
C ARG A 16 -3.57 -2.22 4.70
N LEU A 17 -2.95 -2.42 3.53
CA LEU A 17 -3.57 -3.03 2.36
C LEU A 17 -3.83 -4.52 2.60
N ASN A 18 -2.86 -5.23 3.17
CA ASN A 18 -3.02 -6.64 3.54
C ASN A 18 -4.08 -6.83 4.63
N GLU A 19 -4.08 -5.97 5.67
CA GLU A 19 -5.13 -5.97 6.71
C GLU A 19 -6.53 -5.78 6.09
N ALA A 20 -6.67 -4.86 5.14
CA ALA A 20 -7.96 -4.59 4.50
C ALA A 20 -8.42 -5.76 3.61
N LYS A 21 -7.50 -6.36 2.83
CA LYS A 21 -7.78 -7.55 2.00
C LYS A 21 -8.20 -8.75 2.84
N GLN A 22 -7.46 -9.05 3.90
CA GLN A 22 -7.83 -10.10 4.86
C GLN A 22 -9.18 -9.79 5.52
N GLY A 23 -9.50 -8.51 5.76
CA GLY A 23 -10.81 -8.10 6.24
C GLY A 23 -11.93 -8.46 5.27
N VAL A 24 -11.73 -8.27 3.96
CA VAL A 24 -12.73 -8.62 2.93
C VAL A 24 -12.98 -10.13 2.94
N ASP A 25 -11.92 -10.93 3.01
CA ASP A 25 -12.02 -12.39 3.03
C ASP A 25 -12.80 -12.91 4.25
N ASN A 26 -12.75 -12.20 5.38
CA ASN A 26 -13.38 -12.60 6.64
C ASN A 26 -14.80 -12.04 6.86
N VAL A 27 -15.22 -11.00 6.14
CA VAL A 27 -16.45 -10.22 6.45
C VAL A 27 -17.56 -10.48 5.41
N SER A 28 -17.58 -11.66 4.79
CA SER A 28 -18.43 -12.00 3.62
C SER A 28 -19.94 -11.76 3.78
N ASN A 29 -20.45 -11.59 5.01
CA ASN A 29 -21.88 -11.43 5.30
C ASN A 29 -22.33 -9.99 5.62
N GLU A 30 -21.43 -8.99 5.63
CA GLU A 30 -21.78 -7.60 5.94
C GLU A 30 -21.47 -6.65 4.76
N PRO A 31 -22.47 -6.35 3.90
CA PRO A 31 -22.24 -5.63 2.63
C PRO A 31 -21.73 -4.20 2.82
N GLU A 32 -22.12 -3.51 3.90
CA GLU A 32 -21.60 -2.17 4.21
C GLU A 32 -20.12 -2.19 4.60
N LYS A 33 -19.73 -3.16 5.44
CA LYS A 33 -18.32 -3.33 5.81
C LYS A 33 -17.48 -3.75 4.62
N LEU A 34 -18.01 -4.58 3.73
CA LEU A 34 -17.33 -4.98 2.50
C LEU A 34 -17.06 -3.76 1.61
N ARG A 35 -18.08 -2.92 1.34
CA ARG A 35 -17.89 -1.67 0.58
C ARG A 35 -16.89 -0.72 1.22
N PHE A 36 -16.91 -0.61 2.54
CA PHE A 36 -15.92 0.20 3.27
C PHE A 36 -14.49 -0.32 3.07
N LEU A 37 -14.30 -1.64 3.17
CA LEU A 37 -12.99 -2.26 2.99
C LEU A 37 -12.50 -2.16 1.54
N GLU A 38 -13.39 -2.32 0.56
CA GLU A 38 -13.09 -2.11 -0.86
C GLU A 38 -12.64 -0.67 -1.13
N GLY A 39 -13.38 0.33 -0.62
CA GLY A 39 -12.99 1.74 -0.74
C GLY A 39 -11.65 2.03 -0.07
N ARG A 40 -11.38 1.40 1.09
CA ARG A 40 -10.09 1.49 1.78
C ARG A 40 -8.95 0.86 0.97
N ILE A 41 -9.19 -0.30 0.35
CA ILE A 41 -8.22 -0.96 -0.55
C ILE A 41 -7.92 -0.06 -1.74
N GLN A 42 -8.94 0.52 -2.37
CA GLN A 42 -8.79 1.42 -3.50
C GLN A 42 -7.91 2.62 -3.12
N ALA A 43 -8.27 3.36 -2.06
CA ALA A 43 -7.51 4.53 -1.62
C ALA A 43 -6.04 4.19 -1.28
N LEU A 44 -5.79 3.08 -0.59
CA LEU A 44 -4.43 2.64 -0.26
C LEU A 44 -3.63 2.25 -1.51
N SER A 45 -4.29 1.68 -2.53
CA SER A 45 -3.65 1.32 -3.79
C SER A 45 -3.29 2.57 -4.59
N GLU A 46 -4.20 3.54 -4.69
CA GLU A 46 -3.94 4.84 -5.32
C GLU A 46 -2.78 5.58 -4.62
N PHE A 47 -2.75 5.57 -3.28
CA PHE A 47 -1.62 6.13 -2.53
C PHE A 47 -0.30 5.41 -2.84
N LYS A 48 -0.32 4.08 -2.92
CA LYS A 48 0.87 3.29 -3.26
C LYS A 48 1.40 3.66 -4.65
N GLU A 49 0.53 3.75 -5.65
CA GLU A 49 0.88 4.17 -7.01
C GLU A 49 1.46 5.59 -7.01
N PHE A 50 0.82 6.53 -6.30
CA PHE A 50 1.33 7.89 -6.17
C PHE A 50 2.77 7.93 -5.61
N LEU A 51 3.07 7.14 -4.56
CA LEU A 51 4.41 7.05 -4.01
C LEU A 51 5.41 6.49 -5.03
N ILE A 52 4.99 5.49 -5.80
CA ILE A 52 5.82 4.86 -6.82
C ILE A 52 6.17 5.84 -7.93
N ASP A 53 5.18 6.55 -8.44
CA ASP A 53 5.35 7.41 -9.61
C ASP A 53 6.07 8.72 -9.26
N ASN A 54 5.82 9.27 -8.06
CA ASN A 54 6.28 10.61 -7.70
C ASN A 54 7.47 10.62 -6.74
N LEU A 55 7.59 9.62 -5.86
CA LEU A 55 8.53 9.67 -4.74
C LEU A 55 9.61 8.59 -4.79
N ASN A 56 9.40 7.47 -5.48
CA ASN A 56 10.45 6.45 -5.62
C ASN A 56 11.70 6.97 -6.34
N VAL A 57 11.60 8.00 -7.20
CA VAL A 57 12.77 8.65 -7.81
C VAL A 57 13.76 9.19 -6.77
N LYS A 58 13.29 9.55 -5.58
CA LYS A 58 14.10 10.03 -4.44
C LYS A 58 14.76 8.88 -3.67
N LEU A 59 14.40 7.62 -3.95
CA LEU A 59 15.02 6.45 -3.32
C LEU A 59 16.33 6.06 -4.04
N PRO A 60 17.35 5.62 -3.28
CA PRO A 60 18.54 4.99 -3.84
C PRO A 60 18.18 3.89 -4.84
N ARG A 61 18.95 3.76 -5.93
CA ARG A 61 18.68 2.80 -7.01
C ARG A 61 18.52 1.36 -6.53
N ARG A 62 19.28 0.94 -5.52
CA ARG A 62 19.18 -0.38 -4.88
C ARG A 62 17.79 -0.62 -4.29
N ILE A 63 17.21 0.37 -3.63
CA ILE A 63 15.90 0.28 -2.98
C ILE A 63 14.79 0.28 -4.04
N ARG A 64 14.90 1.12 -5.07
CA ARG A 64 13.96 1.10 -6.20
C ARG A 64 13.86 -0.27 -6.87
N LYS A 65 14.97 -0.99 -7.00
CA LYS A 65 14.98 -2.36 -7.54
C LYS A 65 14.24 -3.35 -6.65
N GLN A 66 14.35 -3.22 -5.33
CA GLN A 66 13.61 -4.07 -4.38
C GLN A 66 12.10 -3.83 -4.48
N LEU A 67 11.68 -2.57 -4.57
CA LEU A 67 10.25 -2.20 -4.70
C LEU A 67 9.66 -2.59 -6.06
N LYS A 68 10.44 -2.53 -7.15
CA LYS A 68 10.00 -3.00 -8.48
C LYS A 68 9.87 -4.52 -8.60
N GLY A 69 10.58 -5.29 -7.76
CA GLY A 69 10.54 -6.76 -7.78
C GLY A 69 9.36 -7.37 -7.01
N GLN A 70 8.51 -6.54 -6.41
CA GLN A 70 7.31 -6.96 -5.66
C GLN A 70 6.00 -6.74 -6.46
N HIS A 71 6.11 -6.35 -7.74
CA HIS A 71 4.99 -6.23 -8.69
C HIS A 71 4.96 -7.44 -9.63
#